data_AF-A0A9E5HD49-F1
#
_entry.id   AF-A0A9E5HD49-F1
#
_cell.length_a   1.000
_cell.length_b   1.000
_cell.length_c   1.000
_cell.angle_alpha   90.00
_cell.angle_beta   90.00
_cell.angle_gamma   90.00
#
_symmetry.space_group_name_H-M   'P 1'
#
loop_
_entity.id
_entity.type
_entity.pdbx_description
1 polymer ?
#
loop_
_entity_poly.entity_id
_entity_poly.type
_entity_poly.pdbx_seq_one_letter_code
_entity_poly.pdbx_strand_id
1 'polypeptide(L)'
;MINKLTRRAALSAVAAVGILGGLATSAHAADMTFTLATSGSETDMRSVAMANVFAPMVAEFADYQPGYNGTMFAQGTELEAISRGNLTMSIASAQELAQFFPEFSIFATGYVHQDAAHQVRVFNDPLMEPFKKTAEEELGVKLLSVMYLGKRHVNLRFTRDEVDV
;
A
#
# COMPACT_ATOMS: atom_id res chain seq x y z
N MET A 1 26.34 -38.06 -53.66
CA MET A 1 26.36 -36.60 -53.92
C MET A 1 26.54 -35.90 -52.58
N ILE A 2 27.72 -35.34 -52.31
CA ILE A 2 28.05 -34.69 -51.04
C ILE A 2 27.86 -33.18 -51.25
N ASN A 3 26.83 -32.60 -50.62
CA ASN A 3 26.57 -31.17 -50.70
C ASN A 3 27.72 -30.39 -50.05
N LYS A 4 28.37 -29.51 -50.82
CA LYS A 4 29.44 -28.62 -50.34
C LYS A 4 28.84 -27.59 -49.39
N LEU A 5 29.07 -27.71 -48.09
CA LEU A 5 28.82 -26.63 -47.13
C LEU A 5 29.68 -25.43 -47.52
N THR A 6 29.04 -24.34 -47.95
CA THR A 6 29.74 -23.10 -48.27
C THR A 6 29.84 -22.22 -47.02
N ARG A 7 30.93 -21.45 -46.90
CA ARG A 7 31.14 -20.49 -45.78
C ARG A 7 29.93 -19.58 -45.55
N ARG A 8 29.19 -19.24 -46.62
CA ARG A 8 27.95 -18.46 -46.54
C ARG A 8 26.84 -19.21 -45.83
N ALA A 9 26.62 -20.50 -46.13
CA ALA A 9 25.63 -21.32 -45.43
C ALA A 9 25.95 -21.49 -43.93
N ALA A 10 27.24 -21.56 -43.57
CA ALA A 10 27.67 -21.60 -42.18
C ALA A 10 27.40 -20.28 -41.44
N LEU A 11 27.66 -19.12 -42.06
CA LEU A 11 27.32 -17.81 -41.46
C LEU A 11 25.82 -17.60 -41.33
N SER A 12 25.01 -18.04 -42.31
CA SER A 12 23.55 -17.95 -42.24
C SER A 12 22.98 -18.80 -41.10
N ALA A 13 23.55 -19.99 -40.87
CA ALA A 13 23.12 -20.87 -39.79
C ALA A 13 23.49 -20.29 -38.41
N VAL A 14 24.66 -19.67 -38.25
CA VAL A 14 25.06 -19.00 -37.00
C VAL A 14 24.18 -17.78 -36.71
N ALA A 15 23.85 -16.99 -37.74
CA ALA A 15 22.94 -15.85 -37.60
C ALA A 15 21.52 -16.29 -37.21
N ALA A 16 21.00 -17.38 -37.79
CA ALA A 16 19.68 -17.91 -37.45
C ALA A 16 19.61 -18.51 -36.03
N VAL A 17 20.68 -19.16 -35.57
CA VAL A 17 20.77 -19.68 -34.18
C VAL A 17 20.91 -18.53 -33.17
N GLY A 18 21.63 -17.46 -33.51
CA GLY A 18 21.74 -16.27 -32.66
C GLY A 18 20.41 -15.53 -32.47
N ILE A 19 19.55 -15.51 -33.49
CA ILE A 19 18.22 -14.87 -33.42
C ILE A 19 17.22 -15.72 -32.63
N LEU A 20 17.31 -17.06 -32.70
CA LEU A 20 16.46 -17.96 -31.92
C LEU A 20 16.90 -18.09 -30.46
N GLY A 21 18.19 -17.94 -30.16
CA GLY A 21 18.72 -17.97 -28.78
C GLY A 21 18.49 -16.70 -27.96
N GLY A 22 18.22 -15.56 -28.61
CA GLY A 22 18.02 -14.27 -27.94
C GLY A 22 16.59 -13.99 -27.45
N LEU A 23 15.60 -14.80 -27.85
CA LEU A 23 14.19 -14.59 -27.51
C LEU A 23 13.72 -15.38 -26.27
N ALA A 24 14.62 -16.11 -25.62
CA ALA A 24 14.36 -16.74 -24.33
C ALA A 24 14.93 -15.91 -23.18
N THR A 25 14.72 -14.58 -23.19
CA THR A 25 14.64 -13.89 -21.90
C THR A 25 13.30 -14.29 -21.34
N SER A 26 13.29 -15.32 -20.48
CA SER A 26 12.24 -15.44 -19.47
C SER A 26 12.15 -14.08 -18.80
N ALA A 27 11.14 -13.29 -19.17
CA ALA A 27 10.74 -12.13 -18.42
C ALA A 27 10.35 -12.67 -17.05
N HIS A 28 11.31 -12.74 -16.13
CA HIS A 28 10.97 -12.78 -14.72
C HIS A 28 10.13 -11.52 -14.54
N ALA A 29 8.85 -11.70 -14.24
CA ALA A 29 8.08 -10.63 -13.64
C ALA A 29 8.98 -10.08 -12.53
N ALA A 30 9.27 -8.79 -12.56
CA ALA A 30 9.98 -8.18 -11.45
C ALA A 30 9.13 -8.44 -10.21
N ASP A 31 9.59 -9.29 -9.30
CA ASP A 31 8.90 -9.55 -8.03
C ASP A 31 8.72 -8.18 -7.34
N MET A 32 7.49 -7.70 -7.31
CA MET A 32 7.19 -6.38 -6.80
C MET A 32 7.26 -6.42 -5.27
N THR A 33 7.99 -5.52 -4.63
CA THR A 33 8.01 -5.47 -3.16
C THR A 33 6.98 -4.47 -2.66
N PHE A 34 6.04 -4.92 -1.85
CA PHE A 34 5.09 -4.10 -1.12
C PHE A 34 5.58 -3.88 0.30
N THR A 35 6.25 -2.75 0.52
CA THR A 35 6.65 -2.31 1.86
C THR A 35 5.50 -1.60 2.57
N LEU A 36 5.07 -2.12 3.73
CA LEU A 36 4.06 -1.49 4.60
C LEU A 36 4.74 -0.88 5.82
N ALA A 37 4.51 0.40 6.10
CA ALA A 37 4.88 1.00 7.39
C ALA A 37 3.65 1.35 8.22
N THR A 38 3.70 1.06 9.52
CA THR A 38 2.66 1.47 10.48
C THR A 38 3.22 1.68 11.89
N SER A 39 2.64 2.65 12.60
CA SER A 39 2.85 2.83 14.05
C SER A 39 2.18 1.76 14.91
N GLY A 40 1.24 0.99 14.34
CA GLY A 40 0.56 -0.12 15.02
C GLY A 40 1.49 -1.29 15.31
N SER A 41 1.13 -2.10 16.32
CA SER A 41 1.82 -3.35 16.60
C SER A 41 1.46 -4.43 15.56
N GLU A 42 2.24 -5.50 15.54
CA GLU A 42 1.94 -6.70 14.73
C GLU A 42 0.61 -7.36 15.13
N THR A 43 0.21 -7.22 16.39
CA THR A 43 -1.04 -7.77 16.95
C THR A 43 -2.25 -6.85 16.80
N ASP A 44 -2.09 -5.62 16.28
CA ASP A 44 -3.22 -4.78 15.89
C ASP A 44 -4.05 -5.51 14.82
N MET A 45 -5.37 -5.54 14.96
CA MET A 45 -6.24 -6.29 14.04
C MET A 45 -6.11 -5.84 12.58
N ARG A 46 -5.71 -4.58 12.32
CA ARG A 46 -5.43 -4.09 10.97
C ARG A 46 -4.14 -4.68 10.42
N SER A 47 -3.09 -4.78 11.26
CA SER A 47 -1.84 -5.46 10.91
C SER A 47 -2.08 -6.95 10.64
N VAL A 48 -2.87 -7.62 11.49
CA VAL A 48 -3.26 -9.02 11.32
C VAL A 48 -4.03 -9.22 10.01
N ALA A 49 -4.96 -8.33 9.65
CA ALA A 49 -5.67 -8.40 8.38
C ALA A 49 -4.73 -8.23 7.17
N MET A 50 -3.77 -7.31 7.25
CA MET A 50 -2.77 -7.14 6.19
C MET A 50 -1.90 -8.39 6.04
N ALA A 51 -1.42 -8.97 7.13
CA ALA A 51 -0.56 -10.15 7.12
C ALA A 51 -1.29 -11.43 6.67
N ASN A 52 -2.52 -11.65 7.14
CA ASN A 52 -3.23 -12.92 6.96
C ASN A 52 -4.23 -12.93 5.80
N VAL A 53 -4.60 -11.76 5.27
CA VAL A 53 -5.55 -11.65 4.15
C VAL A 53 -4.90 -10.98 2.95
N PHE A 54 -4.37 -9.77 3.10
CA PHE A 54 -3.79 -9.04 1.97
C PHE A 54 -2.53 -9.73 1.44
N ALA A 55 -1.58 -10.10 2.30
CA ALA A 55 -0.32 -10.70 1.85
C ALA A 55 -0.53 -11.99 1.03
N PRO A 56 -1.38 -12.96 1.45
CA PRO A 56 -1.72 -14.11 0.61
C PRO A 56 -2.38 -13.77 -0.73
N MET A 57 -3.19 -12.69 -0.78
CA MET A 57 -3.86 -12.28 -2.02
C MET A 57 -2.89 -11.75 -3.09
N VAL A 58 -1.71 -11.27 -2.69
CA VAL A 58 -0.73 -10.67 -3.61
C VAL A 58 0.52 -11.53 -3.82
N ALA A 59 0.66 -12.63 -3.07
CA ALA A 59 1.87 -13.45 -3.02
C ALA A 59 2.30 -14.08 -4.35
N GLU A 60 1.41 -14.15 -5.35
CA GLU A 60 1.77 -14.64 -6.70
C GLU A 60 2.63 -13.63 -7.47
N PHE A 61 2.54 -12.33 -7.15
CA PHE A 61 3.18 -11.27 -7.93
C PHE A 61 3.89 -10.20 -7.09
N ALA A 62 3.75 -10.22 -5.77
CA ALA A 62 4.41 -9.27 -4.88
C ALA A 62 4.86 -9.91 -3.56
N ASP A 63 6.04 -9.51 -3.09
CA ASP A 63 6.55 -9.80 -1.75
C ASP A 63 6.09 -8.73 -0.76
N TYR A 64 5.40 -9.14 0.31
CA TYR A 64 4.86 -8.22 1.31
C TYR A 64 5.80 -8.11 2.52
N GLN A 65 6.32 -6.91 2.76
CA GLN A 65 7.32 -6.63 3.79
C GLN A 65 6.81 -5.56 4.79
N PRO A 66 6.29 -5.96 5.96
CA PRO A 66 5.77 -5.01 6.93
C PRO A 66 6.82 -4.51 7.92
N GLY A 67 6.68 -3.24 8.32
CA GLY A 67 7.36 -2.61 9.43
C GLY A 67 6.35 -2.08 10.46
N TYR A 68 6.43 -2.62 11.67
CA TYR A 68 5.51 -2.30 12.77
C TYR A 68 6.14 -1.33 13.77
N ASN A 69 5.32 -0.82 14.69
CA ASN A 69 5.73 0.01 15.82
C ASN A 69 6.52 1.27 15.42
N GLY A 70 6.30 1.80 14.20
CA GLY A 70 6.99 3.00 13.71
C GLY A 70 8.50 2.80 13.49
N THR A 71 8.95 1.56 13.29
CA THR A 71 10.38 1.23 13.14
C THR A 71 10.97 1.62 11.79
N MET A 72 10.15 1.60 10.72
CA MET A 72 10.58 2.01 9.38
C MET A 72 10.44 3.53 9.14
N PHE A 73 9.32 4.11 9.57
CA PHE A 73 9.02 5.55 9.44
C PHE A 73 8.31 6.03 10.71
N ALA A 74 8.55 7.30 11.07
CA ALA A 74 7.83 7.95 12.16
C ALA A 74 6.35 8.15 11.78
N GLN A 75 5.46 8.08 12.78
CA GLN A 75 4.03 8.29 12.53
C GLN A 75 3.77 9.69 11.94
N GLY A 76 2.99 9.74 10.87
CA GLY A 76 2.62 10.95 10.15
C GLY A 76 3.54 11.28 8.98
N THR A 77 4.61 10.52 8.73
CA THR A 77 5.51 10.73 7.59
C THR A 77 5.37 9.68 6.49
N GLU A 78 4.50 8.69 6.67
CA GLU A 78 4.33 7.57 5.76
C GLU A 78 3.80 8.03 4.39
N LEU A 79 2.86 8.99 4.34
CA LEU A 79 2.32 9.53 3.08
C LEU A 79 3.38 10.27 2.27
N GLU A 80 4.29 11.00 2.91
CA GLU A 80 5.44 11.63 2.23
C GLU A 80 6.46 10.58 1.75
N ALA A 81 6.63 9.49 2.50
CA ALA A 81 7.50 8.40 2.08
C ALA A 81 6.95 7.71 0.82
N ILE A 82 5.62 7.52 0.74
CA ILE A 82 4.96 6.95 -0.44
C ILE A 82 5.08 7.90 -1.63
N SER A 83 4.81 9.20 -1.46
CA SER A 83 4.88 10.17 -2.56
C SER A 83 6.29 10.32 -3.15
N ARG A 84 7.33 10.03 -2.36
CA ARG A 84 8.74 10.01 -2.79
C ARG A 84 9.23 8.66 -3.32
N GLY A 85 8.37 7.63 -3.33
CA GLY A 85 8.72 6.28 -3.77
C GLY A 85 9.62 5.50 -2.79
N ASN A 86 9.71 5.93 -1.54
CA ASN A 86 10.50 5.26 -0.49
C ASN A 86 9.69 4.20 0.28
N LEU A 87 8.36 4.21 0.16
CA LEU A 87 7.43 3.30 0.81
C LEU A 87 6.30 2.97 -0.18
N THR A 88 5.73 1.77 -0.11
CA THR A 88 4.65 1.38 -1.05
C THR A 88 3.26 1.48 -0.42
N MET A 89 3.14 1.19 0.87
CA MET A 89 1.87 1.10 1.57
C MET A 89 1.97 1.67 2.98
N SER A 90 0.85 2.21 3.49
CA SER A 90 0.67 2.52 4.91
C SER A 90 -0.79 2.31 5.31
N ILE A 91 -1.03 2.19 6.62
CA ILE A 91 -2.40 2.29 7.18
C ILE A 91 -2.62 3.75 7.56
N ALA A 92 -2.93 4.58 6.56
CA ALA A 92 -3.08 6.02 6.71
C ALA A 92 -4.35 6.43 7.50
N SER A 93 -4.43 7.70 7.87
CA SER A 93 -5.60 8.30 8.52
C SER A 93 -6.08 9.60 7.85
N ALA A 94 -7.35 9.95 8.09
CA ALA A 94 -7.89 11.24 7.63
C ALA A 94 -7.18 12.43 8.29
N GLN A 95 -6.68 12.26 9.52
CA GLN A 95 -5.91 13.26 10.26
C GLN A 95 -4.56 13.55 9.58
N GLU A 96 -3.90 12.52 9.06
CA GLU A 96 -2.65 12.64 8.30
C GLU A 96 -2.90 13.30 6.94
N LEU A 97 -3.93 12.85 6.21
CA LEU A 97 -4.32 13.47 4.94
C LEU A 97 -4.69 14.94 5.11
N ALA A 98 -5.32 15.31 6.23
CA ALA A 98 -5.66 16.69 6.54
C ALA A 98 -4.46 17.63 6.75
N GLN A 99 -3.24 17.10 6.94
CA GLN A 99 -2.02 17.92 6.95
C GLN A 99 -1.67 18.46 5.55
N PHE A 100 -2.08 17.74 4.49
CA PHE A 100 -1.88 18.13 3.09
C PHE A 100 -3.13 18.78 2.51
N PHE A 101 -4.31 18.23 2.83
CA PHE A 101 -5.59 18.58 2.25
C PHE A 101 -6.60 18.87 3.37
N PRO A 102 -6.70 20.11 3.88
CA PRO A 102 -7.49 20.45 5.06
C PRO A 102 -8.95 19.97 5.01
N GLU A 103 -9.54 19.81 3.83
CA GLU A 103 -10.88 19.28 3.61
C GLU A 103 -11.08 17.85 4.13
N PHE A 104 -10.02 17.03 4.22
CA PHE A 104 -10.10 15.68 4.82
C PHE A 104 -10.45 15.71 6.31
N SER A 105 -10.31 16.87 6.99
CA SER A 105 -10.66 17.04 8.39
C SER A 105 -12.12 16.68 8.70
N ILE A 106 -13.02 16.76 7.72
CA ILE A 106 -14.43 16.35 7.89
C ILE A 106 -14.56 14.88 8.30
N PHE A 107 -13.71 14.01 7.77
CA PHE A 107 -13.72 12.57 8.08
C PHE A 107 -13.08 12.24 9.43
N ALA A 108 -12.29 13.17 9.97
CA ALA A 108 -11.68 13.09 11.30
C ALA A 108 -12.51 13.80 12.39
N THR A 109 -13.61 14.46 12.02
CA THR A 109 -14.40 15.29 12.93
C THR A 109 -15.16 14.43 13.96
N GLY A 110 -15.11 14.85 15.22
CA GLY A 110 -15.76 14.15 16.33
C GLY A 110 -17.27 13.99 16.11
N TYR A 111 -17.80 12.82 16.46
CA TYR A 111 -19.22 12.46 16.39
C TYR A 111 -19.88 12.44 15.00
N VAL A 112 -19.12 12.64 13.90
CA VAL A 112 -19.66 12.58 12.53
C VAL A 112 -19.90 11.13 12.07
N HIS A 113 -18.84 10.31 12.08
CA HIS A 113 -18.98 8.89 11.79
C HIS A 113 -19.68 8.17 12.96
N GLN A 114 -20.68 7.35 12.64
CA GLN A 114 -21.60 6.77 13.63
C GLN A 114 -21.19 5.34 14.02
N ASP A 115 -20.76 4.56 13.04
CA ASP A 115 -20.33 3.17 13.19
C ASP A 115 -19.41 2.75 12.03
N ALA A 116 -18.90 1.53 12.08
CA ALA A 116 -18.04 0.97 11.04
C ALA A 116 -18.75 0.89 9.67
N ALA A 117 -20.03 0.54 9.63
CA ALA A 117 -20.78 0.43 8.39
C ALA A 117 -21.01 1.81 7.76
N HIS A 118 -21.15 2.87 8.57
CA HIS A 118 -21.23 4.24 8.10
C HIS A 118 -19.93 4.65 7.40
N GLN A 119 -18.75 4.31 7.95
CA GLN A 119 -17.47 4.58 7.30
C GLN A 119 -17.37 3.92 5.92
N VAL A 120 -17.81 2.66 5.79
CA VAL A 120 -17.84 1.95 4.51
C VAL A 120 -18.81 2.61 3.53
N ARG A 121 -20.00 3.02 3.98
CA ARG A 121 -20.96 3.74 3.10
C ARG A 121 -20.38 5.06 2.60
N VAL A 122 -19.78 5.87 3.48
CA VAL A 122 -19.16 7.16 3.13
C VAL A 122 -18.03 6.97 2.13
N PHE A 123 -17.13 5.99 2.37
CA PHE A 123 -15.97 5.77 1.49
C PHE A 123 -16.36 5.30 0.07
N ASN A 124 -17.50 4.60 -0.06
CA ASN A 124 -18.03 4.10 -1.33
C ASN A 124 -19.05 5.04 -1.99
N ASP A 125 -19.44 6.13 -1.32
CA ASP A 125 -20.37 7.11 -1.89
C ASP A 125 -19.63 8.04 -2.88
N PRO A 126 -20.29 8.50 -3.97
CA PRO A 126 -19.70 9.45 -4.91
C PRO A 126 -19.13 10.72 -4.27
N LEU A 127 -19.57 11.10 -3.06
CA LEU A 127 -18.97 12.19 -2.30
C LEU A 127 -17.47 12.03 -2.09
N MET A 128 -16.95 10.79 -2.05
CA MET A 128 -15.55 10.50 -1.76
C MET A 128 -14.65 10.63 -2.98
N GLU A 129 -15.21 10.68 -4.19
CA GLU A 129 -14.44 10.67 -5.44
C GLU A 129 -13.52 11.89 -5.60
N PRO A 130 -13.94 13.13 -5.30
CA PRO A 130 -13.02 14.28 -5.32
C PRO A 130 -11.85 14.09 -4.34
N PHE A 131 -12.09 13.52 -3.15
CA PHE A 131 -11.06 13.31 -2.15
C PHE A 131 -10.04 12.25 -2.57
N LYS A 132 -10.50 11.12 -3.13
CA LYS A 132 -9.62 10.08 -3.69
C LYS A 132 -8.79 10.65 -4.84
N LYS A 133 -9.43 11.41 -5.73
CA LYS A 133 -8.77 12.04 -6.87
C LYS A 133 -7.65 13.00 -6.42
N THR A 134 -7.92 13.87 -5.44
CA THR A 134 -6.90 14.78 -4.88
C THR A 134 -5.71 14.00 -4.30
N ALA A 135 -5.95 12.94 -3.52
CA ALA A 135 -4.86 12.13 -2.96
C ALA A 135 -4.02 11.44 -4.05
N GLU A 136 -4.66 10.96 -5.12
CA GLU A 136 -3.97 10.33 -6.24
C GLU A 136 -3.17 11.35 -7.07
N GLU A 137 -3.74 12.50 -7.42
CA GLU A 137 -3.11 13.50 -8.30
C GLU A 137 -1.99 14.28 -7.60
N GLU A 138 -2.18 14.64 -6.33
CA GLU A 138 -1.27 15.56 -5.62
C GLU A 138 -0.24 14.84 -4.73
N LEU A 139 -0.53 13.63 -4.23
CA LEU A 139 0.43 12.83 -3.46
C LEU A 139 0.89 11.56 -4.18
N GLY A 140 0.26 11.17 -5.30
CA GLY A 140 0.53 9.87 -5.91
C GLY A 140 0.08 8.69 -5.03
N VAL A 141 -0.85 8.92 -4.09
CA VAL A 141 -1.33 7.91 -3.15
C VAL A 141 -2.73 7.46 -3.52
N LYS A 142 -2.92 6.14 -3.64
CA LYS A 142 -4.23 5.57 -3.89
C LYS A 142 -4.89 5.08 -2.61
N LEU A 143 -6.06 5.64 -2.28
CA LEU A 143 -6.88 5.19 -1.16
C LEU A 143 -7.69 3.95 -1.57
N LEU A 144 -7.20 2.76 -1.28
CA LEU A 144 -7.81 1.49 -1.73
C LEU A 144 -9.03 1.05 -0.92
N SER A 145 -9.06 1.34 0.38
CA SER A 145 -10.08 0.85 1.30
C SER A 145 -10.13 1.70 2.57
N VAL A 146 -11.24 1.59 3.31
CA VAL A 146 -11.37 2.14 4.67
C VAL A 146 -11.29 1.01 5.69
N MET A 147 -10.48 1.19 6.74
CA MET A 147 -10.32 0.23 7.83
C MET A 147 -10.94 0.78 9.12
N TYR A 148 -11.78 -0.01 9.78
CA TYR A 148 -12.32 0.37 11.07
C TYR A 148 -11.24 0.25 12.16
N LEU A 149 -10.84 1.39 12.74
CA LEU A 149 -9.94 1.42 13.89
C LEU A 149 -10.68 1.15 15.21
N GLY A 150 -11.75 1.89 15.48
CA GLY A 150 -12.48 1.78 16.74
C GLY A 150 -13.17 3.06 17.19
N LYS A 151 -13.91 2.96 18.31
CA LYS A 151 -14.48 4.11 19.02
C LYS A 151 -13.43 4.70 19.95
N ARG A 152 -13.15 5.99 19.80
CA ARG A 152 -12.18 6.70 20.65
C ARG A 152 -12.87 7.12 21.94
N HIS A 153 -12.27 6.77 23.06
CA HIS A 153 -12.73 7.12 24.40
C HIS A 153 -11.60 7.78 25.18
N VAL A 154 -11.98 8.64 26.13
CA VAL A 154 -11.01 9.19 27.08
C VAL A 154 -10.63 8.07 28.06
N ASN A 155 -9.35 7.70 28.07
CA ASN A 155 -8.79 6.81 29.08
C ASN A 155 -8.13 7.67 30.16
N LEU A 156 -8.69 7.66 31.37
CA LEU A 156 -8.19 8.44 32.50
C LEU A 156 -7.15 7.61 33.27
N ARG A 157 -6.09 8.27 33.76
CA ARG A 157 -5.05 7.63 34.59
C ARG A 157 -5.61 7.09 35.90
N PHE A 158 -6.61 7.77 36.43
CA PHE A 158 -7.25 7.47 37.70
C PHE A 158 -8.76 7.47 37.51
N THR A 159 -9.44 6.66 38.29
CA THR A 159 -10.90 6.69 38.44
C THR A 159 -11.32 7.92 39.25
N ARG A 160 -12.62 8.24 39.22
CA ARG A 160 -13.16 9.35 40.01
C ARG A 160 -13.01 9.12 41.52
N ASP A 161 -12.97 7.87 41.96
CA ASP A 161 -12.82 7.54 43.38
C ASP A 161 -11.37 7.72 43.88
N GLU A 162 -10.39 7.66 42.98
CA GLU A 162 -8.96 7.81 43.29
C GLU A 162 -8.49 9.27 43.34
N VAL A 163 -9.25 10.19 42.75
CA VAL A 163 -8.92 11.62 42.72
C VAL A 163 -10.18 12.41 43.04
N ASP A 164 -10.17 13.17 44.14
CA ASP A 164 -11.29 14.03 44.52
C ASP A 164 -11.34 15.25 43.58
N VAL A 165 -12.11 15.12 42.48
CA VAL A 165 -12.32 16.16 41.44
C VAL A 165 -13.74 16.67 41.39
#